data_AF-A0AAW5J1G7-F1
#
_entry.id   AF-A0AAW5J1G7-F1
#
_cell.length_a   1.000
_cell.length_b   1.000
_cell.length_c   1.000
_cell.angle_alpha   90.00
_cell.angle_beta   90.00
_cell.angle_gamma   90.00
#
_symmetry.space_group_name_H-M   'P 1'
#
loop_
_entity.id
_entity.type
_entity.pdbx_description
1 polymer ?
#
loop_
_entity_poly.entity_id
_entity_poly.type
_entity_poly.pdbx_seq_one_letter_code
_entity_poly.pdbx_strand_id
1 'polypeptide(L)'
;MTIKAIISGEELELQLVSYSDEGFKLSDSKGLYEDILLSTPLTLNCEFSNKEFEVFFLAKKDILENHIYQIYDDSRKARIGWCIPVNALDSADHDFADNVHFQKYAFAAIKNSISSINDSIFIKKPDLSSSLQLRFSDLFHPSTAILIISKETLLANQIFEIERVTPSLIRHGYVRLTNTSPDDITLKGTDPEGDKIHLKVTSSDLGNHQVIDSLLHSAFAYETKPLLCFFYIYQIFELLLEEIYQTEQSRIVDDLIIAAGDSSKAKEALEKAQRISSEKKRIGLLATEYSKQHGTLANLKTSCNILLKLMGRSEGTTFEEYFYSIRNFLFHQYRDFPSSQEQLLKDVIYDVRECLPGILCDFKKPIKLPV
;
A
#
# COMPACT_ATOMS: atom_id res chain seq x y z
N MET A 1 13.01 -21.29 -6.21
CA MET A 1 11.61 -21.34 -6.65
C MET A 1 11.59 -21.62 -8.14
N THR A 2 10.49 -22.18 -8.65
CA THR A 2 10.34 -22.62 -10.04
C THR A 2 9.18 -21.88 -10.71
N ILE A 3 9.32 -21.59 -12.01
CA ILE A 3 8.20 -21.13 -12.83
C ILE A 3 7.41 -22.37 -13.28
N LYS A 4 6.09 -22.35 -13.08
CA LYS A 4 5.21 -23.41 -13.54
C LYS A 4 4.70 -23.09 -14.95
N ALA A 5 4.93 -23.99 -15.89
CA ALA A 5 4.43 -23.94 -17.25
C ALA A 5 3.70 -25.24 -17.61
N ILE A 6 3.03 -25.28 -18.76
CA ILE A 6 2.38 -26.48 -19.28
C ILE A 6 3.01 -26.82 -20.63
N ILE A 7 3.29 -28.09 -20.86
CA ILE A 7 3.72 -28.60 -22.16
C ILE A 7 3.01 -29.93 -22.45
N SER A 8 2.31 -30.02 -23.57
CA SER A 8 1.50 -31.20 -23.95
C SER A 8 0.55 -31.69 -22.84
N GLY A 9 0.02 -30.78 -22.01
CA GLY A 9 -0.87 -31.10 -20.90
C GLY A 9 -0.16 -31.52 -19.59
N GLU A 10 1.17 -31.59 -19.56
CA GLU A 10 1.95 -31.87 -18.36
C GLU A 10 2.49 -30.59 -17.71
N GLU A 11 2.52 -30.54 -16.38
CA GLU A 11 3.12 -29.42 -15.65
C GLU A 11 4.65 -29.53 -15.64
N LEU A 12 5.28 -28.42 -16.04
CA LEU A 12 6.71 -28.23 -16.17
C LEU A 12 7.18 -27.23 -15.12
N GLU A 13 8.28 -27.54 -14.43
CA GLU A 13 8.88 -26.63 -13.45
C GLU A 13 10.22 -26.12 -13.97
N LEU A 14 10.28 -24.84 -14.29
CA LEU A 14 11.42 -24.18 -14.91
C LEU A 14 12.30 -23.45 -13.89
N GLN A 15 13.61 -23.60 -14.02
CA GLN A 15 14.62 -22.96 -13.18
C GLN A 15 15.57 -22.12 -14.02
N LEU A 16 15.99 -20.97 -13.50
CA LEU A 16 16.99 -20.13 -14.14
C LEU A 16 18.36 -20.80 -14.10
N VAL A 17 18.97 -21.03 -15.27
CA VAL A 17 20.30 -21.66 -15.40
C VAL A 17 21.37 -20.62 -15.72
N SER A 18 21.09 -19.76 -16.69
CA SER A 18 22.03 -18.72 -17.11
C SER A 18 21.28 -17.50 -17.65
N TYR A 19 21.99 -16.40 -17.79
CA TYR A 19 21.47 -15.15 -18.31
C TYR A 19 22.58 -14.36 -19.02
N SER A 20 22.18 -13.48 -19.92
CA SER A 20 23.04 -12.53 -20.62
C SER A 20 22.23 -11.29 -20.98
N ASP A 21 22.83 -10.34 -21.70
CA ASP A 21 22.09 -9.18 -22.25
C ASP A 21 21.05 -9.60 -23.30
N GLU A 22 21.16 -10.81 -23.87
CA GLU A 22 20.22 -11.36 -24.85
C GLU A 22 19.00 -12.06 -24.22
N GLY A 23 18.98 -12.23 -22.89
CA GLY A 23 17.86 -12.84 -22.17
C GLY A 23 18.25 -13.89 -21.14
N PHE A 24 17.27 -14.73 -20.78
CA PHE A 24 17.35 -15.68 -19.67
C PHE A 24 17.08 -17.09 -20.14
N LYS A 25 17.93 -18.03 -19.72
CA LYS A 25 17.83 -19.44 -20.08
C LYS A 25 17.26 -20.24 -18.91
N LEU A 26 16.14 -20.92 -19.16
CA LEU A 26 15.42 -21.71 -18.17
C LEU A 26 15.50 -23.20 -18.52
N SER A 27 15.78 -24.06 -17.55
CA SER A 27 15.74 -25.52 -17.75
C SER A 27 14.59 -26.14 -16.98
N ASP A 28 14.05 -27.22 -17.52
CA ASP A 28 13.19 -28.13 -16.76
C ASP A 28 13.97 -28.72 -15.58
N SER A 29 13.42 -28.61 -14.38
CA SER A 29 13.96 -29.21 -13.16
C SER A 29 14.07 -30.73 -13.24
N LYS A 30 13.28 -31.40 -14.08
CA LYS A 30 13.39 -32.85 -14.35
C LYS A 30 14.33 -33.18 -15.51
N GLY A 31 14.81 -32.19 -16.26
CA GLY A 31 15.70 -32.35 -17.41
C GLY A 31 15.09 -33.12 -18.58
N LEU A 32 13.76 -33.13 -18.72
CA LEU A 32 13.06 -33.88 -19.77
C LEU A 32 12.96 -33.10 -21.08
N TYR A 33 13.03 -31.78 -21.01
CA TYR A 33 12.86 -30.88 -22.15
C TYR A 33 14.12 -30.05 -22.41
N GLU A 34 14.27 -29.59 -23.65
CA GLU A 34 15.31 -28.62 -24.01
C GLU A 34 15.11 -27.30 -23.24
N ASP A 35 16.20 -26.54 -23.13
CA ASP A 35 16.18 -25.28 -22.42
C ASP A 35 15.26 -24.25 -23.12
N ILE A 36 14.44 -23.58 -22.33
CA ILE A 36 13.49 -22.56 -22.77
C ILE A 36 14.15 -21.19 -22.66
N LEU A 37 14.04 -20.41 -23.73
CA LEU A 37 14.52 -19.03 -23.74
C LEU A 37 13.40 -18.09 -23.29
N LEU A 38 13.66 -17.35 -22.22
CA LEU A 38 12.88 -16.19 -21.84
C LEU A 38 13.54 -14.94 -22.44
N SER A 39 12.93 -14.43 -23.50
CA SER A 39 13.40 -13.28 -24.27
C SER A 39 12.50 -12.07 -24.05
N THR A 40 13.06 -10.88 -24.23
CA THR A 40 12.37 -9.59 -24.25
C THR A 40 12.89 -8.80 -25.46
N PRO A 41 12.07 -7.93 -26.09
CA PRO A 41 12.54 -7.02 -27.13
C PRO A 41 13.46 -5.90 -26.59
N LEU A 42 13.57 -5.75 -25.26
CA LEU A 42 14.46 -4.77 -24.63
C LEU A 42 15.93 -5.14 -24.82
N THR A 43 16.77 -4.12 -25.00
CA THR A 43 18.21 -4.26 -24.80
C THR A 43 18.49 -4.28 -23.30
N LEU A 44 18.74 -5.46 -22.74
CA LEU A 44 19.05 -5.61 -21.32
C LEU A 44 20.50 -5.22 -21.02
N ASN A 45 20.75 -4.85 -19.76
CA ASN A 45 22.08 -4.53 -19.28
C ASN A 45 22.38 -5.29 -17.99
N CYS A 46 23.28 -6.28 -18.08
CA CYS A 46 23.65 -7.17 -16.99
C CYS A 46 24.65 -6.56 -15.98
N GLU A 47 25.03 -5.28 -16.07
CA GLU A 47 25.97 -4.64 -15.12
C GLU A 47 25.48 -4.71 -13.66
N PHE A 48 24.16 -4.87 -13.45
CA PHE A 48 23.56 -5.06 -12.13
C PHE A 48 23.44 -6.54 -11.71
N SER A 49 24.09 -7.48 -12.39
CA SER A 49 24.02 -8.92 -12.10
C SER A 49 24.46 -9.29 -10.68
N ASN A 50 25.44 -8.56 -10.14
CA ASN A 50 26.05 -8.84 -8.84
C ASN A 50 25.47 -7.97 -7.72
N LYS A 51 24.48 -7.12 -8.03
CA LYS A 51 23.84 -6.24 -7.07
C LYS A 51 22.61 -6.91 -6.45
N GLU A 52 22.28 -6.51 -5.24
CA GLU A 52 21.11 -7.01 -4.53
C GLU A 52 19.89 -6.11 -4.69
N PHE A 53 18.76 -6.76 -4.96
CA PHE A 53 17.46 -6.10 -5.10
C PHE A 53 16.40 -6.82 -4.29
N GLU A 54 15.41 -6.05 -3.86
CA GLU A 54 14.15 -6.57 -3.33
C GLU A 54 13.06 -6.35 -4.39
N VAL A 55 12.28 -7.39 -4.65
CA VAL A 55 11.22 -7.37 -5.66
C VAL A 55 9.87 -7.58 -5.01
N PHE A 56 8.93 -6.72 -5.37
CA PHE A 56 7.58 -6.70 -4.88
C PHE A 56 6.61 -6.68 -6.06
N PHE A 57 5.77 -7.71 -6.16
CA PHE A 57 4.72 -7.75 -7.18
C PHE A 57 3.52 -6.91 -6.74
N LEU A 58 3.10 -6.00 -7.62
CA LEU A 58 1.98 -5.11 -7.45
C LEU A 58 0.96 -5.35 -8.55
N ALA A 59 -0.26 -4.91 -8.32
CA ALA A 59 -1.32 -4.85 -9.31
C ALA A 59 -1.94 -3.46 -9.31
N LYS A 60 -2.33 -2.98 -10.49
CA LYS A 60 -3.01 -1.70 -10.67
C LYS A 60 -4.01 -1.81 -11.81
N LYS A 61 -5.25 -1.41 -11.53
CA LYS A 61 -6.30 -1.32 -12.55
C LYS A 61 -5.90 -0.30 -13.62
N ASP A 62 -6.20 -0.60 -14.88
CA ASP A 62 -5.98 0.30 -16.02
C ASP A 62 -4.51 0.75 -16.16
N ILE A 63 -3.55 -0.12 -15.78
CA ILE A 63 -2.12 0.18 -15.96
C ILE A 63 -1.76 0.21 -17.45
N LEU A 64 -0.99 1.22 -17.85
CA LEU A 64 -0.47 1.38 -19.20
C LEU A 64 1.00 0.99 -19.24
N GLU A 65 1.49 0.63 -20.42
CA GLU A 65 2.90 0.29 -20.64
C GLU A 65 3.83 1.42 -20.19
N ASN A 66 3.48 2.67 -20.49
CA ASN A 66 4.31 3.82 -20.15
C ASN A 66 4.15 4.27 -18.68
N HIS A 67 3.42 3.54 -17.83
CA HIS A 67 3.33 3.80 -16.38
C HIS A 67 4.59 3.31 -15.64
N ILE A 68 5.75 3.73 -16.12
CA ILE A 68 7.06 3.40 -15.58
C ILE A 68 7.48 4.56 -14.67
N TYR A 69 7.77 4.25 -13.41
CA TYR A 69 8.07 5.28 -12.41
C TYR A 69 9.37 4.99 -11.69
N GLN A 70 10.19 6.03 -11.52
CA GLN A 70 11.29 6.05 -10.58
C GLN A 70 10.74 6.19 -9.15
N ILE A 71 11.24 5.37 -8.24
CA ILE A 71 10.77 5.33 -6.85
C ILE A 71 11.73 6.10 -5.97
N TYR A 72 11.21 7.07 -5.24
CA TYR A 72 11.96 7.93 -4.34
C TYR A 72 11.53 7.71 -2.89
N ASP A 73 12.50 7.69 -1.99
CA ASP A 73 12.26 7.89 -0.56
C ASP A 73 11.99 9.38 -0.33
N ASP A 74 10.76 9.72 0.11
CA ASP A 74 10.36 11.10 0.27
C ASP A 74 11.14 11.84 1.37
N SER A 75 11.58 11.12 2.41
CA SER A 75 12.33 11.70 3.52
C SER A 75 13.76 12.07 3.13
N ARG A 76 14.41 11.20 2.34
CA ARG A 76 15.79 11.40 1.88
C ARG A 76 15.89 12.12 0.54
N LYS A 77 14.76 12.29 -0.16
CA LYS A 77 14.70 12.82 -1.54
C LYS A 77 15.66 12.09 -2.49
N ALA A 78 15.81 10.78 -2.29
CA ALA A 78 16.75 9.94 -3.03
C ALA A 78 16.00 8.83 -3.76
N ARG A 79 16.42 8.52 -4.99
CA ARG A 79 15.88 7.38 -5.76
C ARG A 79 16.36 6.08 -5.13
N ILE A 80 15.42 5.19 -4.87
CA ILE A 80 15.66 3.87 -4.28
C ILE A 80 15.32 2.70 -5.21
N GLY A 81 14.58 2.95 -6.29
CA GLY A 81 14.11 1.87 -7.14
C GLY A 81 13.30 2.33 -8.35
N TRP A 82 12.60 1.37 -8.94
CA TRP A 82 11.68 1.56 -10.06
C TRP A 82 10.40 0.75 -9.84
N CYS A 83 9.28 1.24 -10.36
CA CYS A 83 8.06 0.46 -10.54
C CYS A 83 7.78 0.34 -12.04
N ILE A 84 7.77 -0.90 -12.52
CA ILE A 84 7.77 -1.21 -13.95
C ILE A 84 6.57 -2.11 -14.26
N PRO A 85 5.62 -1.68 -15.10
CA PRO A 85 4.57 -2.55 -15.63
C PRO A 85 5.16 -3.78 -16.32
N VAL A 86 4.56 -4.95 -16.16
CA VAL A 86 5.11 -6.18 -16.76
C VAL A 86 5.10 -6.12 -18.29
N ASN A 87 4.10 -5.48 -18.90
CA ASN A 87 4.06 -5.27 -20.35
C ASN A 87 5.19 -4.37 -20.86
N ALA A 88 5.67 -3.41 -20.05
CA ALA A 88 6.85 -2.62 -20.40
C ALA A 88 8.14 -3.46 -20.46
N LEU A 89 8.21 -4.56 -19.70
CA LEU A 89 9.34 -5.48 -19.77
C LEU A 89 9.32 -6.39 -21.01
N ASP A 90 8.22 -6.41 -21.77
CA ASP A 90 8.08 -7.16 -23.03
C ASP A 90 7.86 -6.23 -24.24
N SER A 91 8.26 -4.96 -24.14
CA SER A 91 8.11 -3.97 -25.21
C SER A 91 9.31 -3.03 -25.26
N ALA A 92 9.61 -2.52 -26.45
CA ALA A 92 10.61 -1.46 -26.66
C ALA A 92 9.98 -0.13 -27.14
N ASP A 93 8.64 -0.04 -27.14
CA ASP A 93 7.90 1.09 -27.72
C ASP A 93 7.60 2.21 -26.70
N HIS A 94 8.01 2.04 -25.43
CA HIS A 94 7.80 3.03 -24.36
C HIS A 94 8.97 3.99 -24.18
N ASP A 95 8.74 5.13 -23.51
CA ASP A 95 9.68 6.27 -23.43
C ASP A 95 11.01 5.97 -22.71
N PHE A 96 11.11 4.81 -22.05
CA PHE A 96 12.25 4.39 -21.23
C PHE A 96 13.09 3.28 -21.85
N ALA A 97 12.72 2.74 -23.01
CA ALA A 97 13.37 1.56 -23.60
C ALA A 97 14.89 1.75 -23.80
N ASP A 98 15.30 2.97 -24.19
CA ASP A 98 16.71 3.34 -24.40
C ASP A 98 17.39 3.93 -23.16
N ASN A 99 16.69 4.04 -22.02
CA ASN A 99 17.26 4.57 -20.80
C ASN A 99 18.17 3.52 -20.14
N VAL A 100 19.48 3.80 -20.11
CA VAL A 100 20.50 2.87 -19.57
C VAL A 100 20.21 2.45 -18.12
N HIS A 101 19.66 3.34 -17.28
CA HIS A 101 19.29 2.97 -15.92
C HIS A 101 18.04 2.08 -15.90
N PHE A 102 17.04 2.36 -16.74
CA PHE A 102 15.88 1.48 -16.89
C PHE A 102 16.32 0.08 -17.33
N GLN A 103 17.15 -0.05 -18.37
CA GLN A 103 17.62 -1.35 -18.88
C GLN A 103 18.31 -2.20 -17.80
N LYS A 104 19.12 -1.57 -16.93
CA LYS A 104 19.76 -2.22 -15.77
C LYS A 104 18.73 -2.70 -14.74
N TYR A 105 17.71 -1.90 -14.45
CA TYR A 105 16.64 -2.26 -13.53
C TYR A 105 15.65 -3.26 -14.13
N ALA A 106 15.40 -3.23 -15.44
CA ALA A 106 14.57 -4.19 -16.16
C ALA A 106 15.21 -5.59 -16.11
N PHE A 107 16.51 -5.68 -16.39
CA PHE A 107 17.28 -6.91 -16.20
C PHE A 107 17.17 -7.42 -14.76
N ALA A 108 17.42 -6.56 -13.77
CA ALA A 108 17.33 -6.95 -12.36
C ALA A 108 15.91 -7.38 -11.96
N ALA A 109 14.88 -6.72 -12.48
CA ALA A 109 13.48 -7.04 -12.22
C ALA A 109 13.14 -8.44 -12.74
N ILE A 110 13.49 -8.75 -13.99
CA ILE A 110 13.23 -10.07 -14.58
C ILE A 110 13.99 -11.15 -13.80
N LYS A 111 15.31 -10.98 -13.60
CA LYS A 111 16.17 -11.94 -12.90
C LYS A 111 15.64 -12.30 -11.50
N ASN A 112 15.33 -11.28 -10.70
CA ASN A 112 14.88 -11.46 -9.32
C ASN A 112 13.44 -11.95 -9.26
N SER A 113 12.59 -11.59 -10.22
CA SER A 113 11.20 -12.09 -10.31
C SER A 113 11.16 -13.60 -10.57
N ILE A 114 11.92 -14.09 -11.56
CA ILE A 114 12.01 -15.53 -11.87
C ILE A 114 12.40 -16.34 -10.61
N SER A 115 13.28 -15.77 -9.79
CA SER A 115 13.78 -16.43 -8.57
C SER A 115 12.83 -16.37 -7.37
N SER A 116 11.84 -15.47 -7.41
CA SER A 116 10.96 -15.11 -6.27
C SER A 116 9.48 -15.45 -6.48
N ILE A 117 9.09 -15.83 -7.70
CA ILE A 117 7.75 -16.31 -8.07
C ILE A 117 7.35 -17.52 -7.24
N ASN A 118 6.11 -17.53 -6.73
CA ASN A 118 5.52 -18.68 -6.03
C ASN A 118 3.98 -18.64 -6.08
N ASP A 119 3.34 -19.66 -5.51
CA ASP A 119 1.88 -19.85 -5.55
C ASP A 119 1.07 -18.87 -4.67
N SER A 120 1.70 -17.99 -3.88
CA SER A 120 0.99 -16.98 -3.07
C SER A 120 0.50 -15.77 -3.86
N ILE A 121 0.93 -15.64 -5.12
CA ILE A 121 0.59 -14.54 -6.01
C ILE A 121 -0.03 -15.05 -7.30
N PHE A 122 -0.87 -14.23 -7.94
CA PHE A 122 -1.55 -14.58 -9.17
C PHE A 122 -0.57 -14.62 -10.33
N ILE A 123 -0.29 -15.83 -10.82
CA ILE A 123 0.63 -16.13 -11.90
C ILE A 123 -0.08 -17.03 -12.91
N LYS A 124 0.14 -16.75 -14.18
CA LYS A 124 -0.35 -17.59 -15.28
C LYS A 124 0.60 -18.77 -15.50
N LYS A 125 0.03 -19.90 -15.91
CA LYS A 125 0.81 -21.05 -16.38
C LYS A 125 0.82 -21.02 -17.91
N PRO A 126 1.90 -20.54 -18.55
CA PRO A 126 1.97 -20.47 -20.00
C PRO A 126 1.99 -21.88 -20.61
N ASP A 127 1.35 -22.05 -21.77
CA ASP A 127 1.40 -23.28 -22.56
C ASP A 127 2.50 -23.18 -23.62
N LEU A 128 3.53 -24.01 -23.48
CA LEU A 128 4.73 -24.03 -24.32
C LEU A 128 4.68 -25.12 -25.40
N SER A 129 3.52 -25.76 -25.61
CA SER A 129 3.37 -26.85 -26.60
C SER A 129 3.65 -26.43 -28.03
N SER A 130 3.55 -25.12 -28.34
CA SER A 130 3.73 -24.58 -29.70
C SER A 130 5.09 -23.89 -29.92
N SER A 131 5.77 -23.44 -28.86
CA SER A 131 7.09 -22.81 -28.94
C SER A 131 7.85 -22.93 -27.62
N LEU A 132 9.14 -23.26 -27.67
CA LEU A 132 10.05 -23.22 -26.53
C LEU A 132 10.57 -21.81 -26.21
N GLN A 133 9.82 -20.78 -26.61
CA GLN A 133 10.06 -19.38 -26.27
C GLN A 133 8.98 -18.92 -25.32
N LEU A 134 9.39 -18.20 -24.27
CA LEU A 134 8.52 -17.67 -23.25
C LEU A 134 8.72 -16.16 -23.16
N ARG A 135 7.65 -15.37 -23.22
CA ARG A 135 7.75 -13.94 -22.88
C ARG A 135 7.57 -13.74 -21.40
N PHE A 136 8.23 -12.74 -20.83
CA PHE A 136 8.09 -12.45 -19.41
C PHE A 136 6.65 -12.07 -19.04
N SER A 137 5.94 -11.38 -19.92
CA SER A 137 4.54 -11.00 -19.73
C SER A 137 3.55 -12.16 -19.75
N ASP A 138 3.92 -13.31 -20.34
CA ASP A 138 3.05 -14.48 -20.36
C ASP A 138 2.85 -15.07 -18.95
N LEU A 139 3.76 -14.78 -18.02
CA LEU A 139 3.71 -15.23 -16.64
C LEU A 139 2.72 -14.44 -15.78
N PHE A 140 2.37 -13.22 -16.16
CA PHE A 140 1.61 -12.32 -15.30
C PHE A 140 0.32 -11.80 -15.95
N HIS A 141 -0.55 -11.26 -15.11
CA HIS A 141 -1.65 -10.45 -15.60
C HIS A 141 -1.11 -9.15 -16.24
N PRO A 142 -1.70 -8.61 -17.32
CA PRO A 142 -1.28 -7.32 -17.89
C PRO A 142 -1.35 -6.17 -16.88
N SER A 143 -2.22 -6.27 -15.87
CA SER A 143 -2.37 -5.31 -14.77
C SER A 143 -1.28 -5.41 -13.69
N THR A 144 -0.27 -6.26 -13.86
CA THR A 144 0.81 -6.46 -12.90
C THR A 144 1.95 -5.47 -13.13
N ALA A 145 2.49 -4.94 -12.04
CA ALA A 145 3.72 -4.16 -12.02
C ALA A 145 4.73 -4.75 -11.04
N ILE A 146 6.00 -4.47 -11.28
CA ILE A 146 7.11 -4.91 -10.44
C ILE A 146 7.73 -3.69 -9.80
N LEU A 147 7.61 -3.58 -8.48
CA LEU A 147 8.38 -2.66 -7.67
C LEU A 147 9.72 -3.31 -7.33
N ILE A 148 10.80 -2.73 -7.82
CA ILE A 148 12.17 -3.19 -7.60
C ILE A 148 12.98 -2.14 -6.85
N ILE A 149 13.46 -2.52 -5.66
CA ILE A 149 14.25 -1.66 -4.76
C ILE A 149 15.69 -2.13 -4.76
N SER A 150 16.63 -1.21 -4.94
CA SER A 150 18.07 -1.52 -4.87
C SER A 150 18.53 -1.41 -3.42
N LYS A 151 19.06 -2.50 -2.85
CA LYS A 151 19.54 -2.47 -1.46
C LYS A 151 20.73 -1.53 -1.26
N GLU A 152 21.54 -1.31 -2.30
CA GLU A 152 22.67 -0.37 -2.26
C GLU A 152 22.23 1.10 -2.08
N THR A 153 20.97 1.42 -2.40
CA THR A 153 20.42 2.77 -2.28
C THR A 153 19.71 3.02 -0.93
N LEU A 154 19.55 1.97 -0.14
CA LEU A 154 19.03 2.05 1.22
C LEU A 154 20.16 2.45 2.17
N LEU A 155 19.82 2.97 3.35
CA LEU A 155 20.83 3.22 4.37
C LEU A 155 21.41 1.88 4.85
N ALA A 156 22.66 1.88 5.30
CA ALA A 156 23.32 0.68 5.80
C ALA A 156 22.47 -0.01 6.89
N ASN A 157 22.24 -1.31 6.74
CA ASN A 157 21.42 -2.15 7.61
C ASN A 157 19.91 -1.82 7.63
N GLN A 158 19.42 -0.98 6.72
CA GLN A 158 17.99 -0.74 6.58
C GLN A 158 17.36 -1.78 5.65
N ILE A 159 16.28 -2.41 6.11
CA ILE A 159 15.43 -3.29 5.31
C ILE A 159 14.27 -2.44 4.75
N PHE A 160 13.90 -2.68 3.49
CA PHE A 160 12.74 -2.01 2.92
C PHE A 160 11.45 -2.74 3.35
N GLU A 161 10.64 -2.07 4.18
CA GLU A 161 9.37 -2.59 4.69
C GLU A 161 8.22 -2.08 3.81
N ILE A 162 7.74 -2.92 2.87
CA ILE A 162 6.71 -2.51 1.92
C ILE A 162 5.41 -2.09 2.60
N GLU A 163 5.05 -2.76 3.70
CA GLU A 163 3.85 -2.51 4.50
C GLU A 163 3.81 -1.07 5.00
N ARG A 164 4.98 -0.46 5.20
CA ARG A 164 5.11 0.92 5.68
C ARG A 164 5.02 1.96 4.57
N VAL A 165 5.10 1.57 3.31
CA VAL A 165 4.91 2.47 2.16
C VAL A 165 3.60 2.21 1.41
N THR A 166 2.89 1.13 1.74
CA THR A 166 1.58 0.79 1.18
C THR A 166 0.59 1.95 1.11
N PRO A 167 0.45 2.83 2.14
CA PRO A 167 -0.45 3.98 2.02
C PRO A 167 -0.10 4.91 0.85
N SER A 168 1.19 5.10 0.55
CA SER A 168 1.65 5.89 -0.60
C SER A 168 1.35 5.18 -1.91
N LEU A 169 1.52 3.85 -1.97
CA LEU A 169 1.24 3.04 -3.18
C LEU A 169 -0.24 3.03 -3.53
N ILE A 170 -1.12 2.86 -2.53
CA ILE A 170 -2.58 2.80 -2.71
C ILE A 170 -3.14 4.12 -3.24
N ARG A 171 -2.57 5.27 -2.84
CA ARG A 171 -2.94 6.58 -3.40
C ARG A 171 -2.81 6.59 -4.93
N HIS A 172 -1.78 5.92 -5.44
CA HIS A 172 -1.52 5.79 -6.88
C HIS A 172 -2.19 4.55 -7.51
N GLY A 173 -3.05 3.84 -6.76
CA GLY A 173 -3.82 2.72 -7.25
C GLY A 173 -3.06 1.40 -7.28
N TYR A 174 -1.85 1.36 -6.73
CA TYR A 174 -1.07 0.15 -6.61
C TYR A 174 -1.43 -0.61 -5.34
N VAL A 175 -1.70 -1.89 -5.49
CA VAL A 175 -1.93 -2.84 -4.40
C VAL A 175 -0.96 -4.01 -4.56
N ARG A 176 -0.64 -4.72 -3.49
CA ARG A 176 0.14 -5.96 -3.53
C ARG A 176 -0.60 -6.98 -4.37
N LEU A 177 0.13 -7.62 -5.28
CA LEU A 177 -0.40 -8.76 -6.01
C LEU A 177 -0.61 -9.91 -5.02
N THR A 178 -1.85 -10.38 -4.92
CA THR A 178 -2.22 -11.57 -4.13
C THR A 178 -2.55 -12.71 -5.09
N ASN A 179 -3.08 -13.83 -4.59
CA ASN A 179 -3.60 -14.93 -5.41
C ASN A 179 -4.95 -14.61 -6.09
N THR A 180 -5.52 -13.42 -5.88
CA THR A 180 -6.75 -12.94 -6.52
C THR A 180 -6.44 -12.35 -7.90
N SER A 181 -7.35 -12.49 -8.85
CA SER A 181 -7.16 -11.91 -10.18
C SER A 181 -7.10 -10.39 -10.09
N PRO A 182 -6.12 -9.73 -10.76
CA PRO A 182 -6.09 -8.27 -10.86
C PRO A 182 -7.31 -7.65 -11.56
N ASP A 183 -8.11 -8.44 -12.30
CA ASP A 183 -9.36 -7.97 -12.90
C ASP A 183 -10.41 -7.54 -11.86
N ASP A 184 -10.36 -8.14 -10.66
CA ASP A 184 -11.28 -7.85 -9.56
C ASP A 184 -10.93 -6.54 -8.83
N ILE A 185 -9.82 -5.90 -9.18
CA ILE A 185 -9.39 -4.65 -8.56
C ILE A 185 -10.37 -3.54 -8.94
N THR A 186 -10.93 -2.92 -7.91
CA THR A 186 -11.83 -1.77 -8.04
C THR A 186 -11.15 -0.43 -7.77
N LEU A 187 -9.99 -0.47 -7.12
CA LEU A 187 -9.20 0.72 -6.81
C LEU A 187 -8.82 1.49 -8.07
N LYS A 188 -9.22 2.75 -8.11
CA LYS A 188 -8.67 3.76 -9.04
C LYS A 188 -7.81 4.73 -8.26
N GLY A 189 -6.53 4.80 -8.61
CA GLY A 189 -5.58 5.74 -8.03
C GLY A 189 -5.45 7.03 -8.83
N THR A 190 -4.76 8.00 -8.24
CA THR A 190 -4.32 9.20 -8.95
C THR A 190 -2.95 8.93 -9.54
N ASP A 191 -2.79 9.12 -10.85
CA ASP A 191 -1.48 8.95 -11.46
C ASP A 191 -0.48 9.99 -10.93
N PRO A 192 0.79 9.61 -10.71
CA PRO A 192 1.83 10.54 -10.31
C PRO A 192 2.04 11.64 -11.35
N GLU A 193 2.38 12.85 -10.91
CA GLU A 193 2.83 13.89 -11.81
C GLU A 193 4.25 13.58 -12.30
N GLY A 194 4.39 13.28 -13.59
CA GLY A 194 5.67 12.93 -14.21
C GLY A 194 6.10 11.48 -13.96
N ASP A 195 7.40 11.24 -13.90
CA ASP A 195 8.00 9.89 -13.87
C ASP A 195 8.42 9.43 -12.47
N LYS A 196 7.89 10.05 -11.40
CA LYS A 196 8.34 9.80 -10.02
C LYS A 196 7.19 9.47 -9.08
N ILE A 197 7.38 8.43 -8.30
CA ILE A 197 6.57 8.15 -7.11
C ILE A 197 7.41 8.40 -5.88
N HIS A 198 6.92 9.30 -5.01
CA HIS A 198 7.51 9.59 -3.72
C HIS A 198 6.83 8.75 -2.64
N LEU A 199 7.58 7.81 -2.07
CA LEU A 199 7.10 6.96 -1.00
C LEU A 199 7.34 7.65 0.33
N LYS A 200 6.25 7.99 1.01
CA LYS A 200 6.27 8.39 2.42
C LYS A 200 6.03 7.14 3.26
N VAL A 201 6.89 6.97 4.27
CA VAL A 201 6.83 5.84 5.18
C VAL A 201 5.84 6.14 6.31
N THR A 202 5.05 5.16 6.73
CA THR A 202 4.22 5.25 7.93
C THR A 202 5.07 5.53 9.16
N SER A 203 4.51 6.26 10.11
CA SER A 203 5.25 6.63 11.30
C SER A 203 5.74 5.43 12.08
N SER A 204 6.98 5.53 12.57
CA SER A 204 7.60 4.61 13.52
C SER A 204 6.85 4.52 14.85
N ASP A 205 6.02 5.51 15.18
CA ASP A 205 5.29 5.58 16.45
C ASP A 205 4.03 4.71 16.44
N LEU A 206 3.67 4.21 15.26
CA LEU A 206 2.61 3.23 15.05
C LEU A 206 3.21 1.82 15.03
N GLY A 207 2.56 0.89 15.73
CA GLY A 207 2.82 -0.54 15.56
C GLY A 207 1.95 -1.17 14.47
N ASN A 208 2.02 -2.50 14.37
CA ASN A 208 1.10 -3.32 13.57
C ASN A 208 0.99 -2.94 12.08
N HIS A 209 2.09 -2.53 11.44
CA HIS A 209 2.08 -2.12 10.02
C HIS A 209 1.55 -3.20 9.08
N GLN A 210 1.80 -4.48 9.38
CA GLN A 210 1.25 -5.62 8.62
C GLN A 210 -0.28 -5.69 8.67
N VAL A 211 -0.88 -5.35 9.82
CA VAL A 211 -2.34 -5.33 9.98
C VAL A 211 -2.91 -4.14 9.19
N ILE A 212 -2.28 -2.97 9.29
CA ILE A 212 -2.68 -1.79 8.52
C ILE A 212 -2.60 -2.09 7.01
N ASP A 213 -1.50 -2.69 6.54
CA ASP A 213 -1.32 -3.12 5.17
C ASP A 213 -2.46 -4.06 4.72
N SER A 214 -2.74 -5.11 5.49
CA SER A 214 -3.82 -6.06 5.19
C SER A 214 -5.21 -5.40 5.14
N LEU A 215 -5.50 -4.49 6.07
CA LEU A 215 -6.75 -3.74 6.12
C LEU A 215 -6.90 -2.81 4.92
N LEU A 216 -5.82 -2.12 4.53
CA LEU A 216 -5.83 -1.24 3.36
C LEU A 216 -6.08 -2.02 2.06
N HIS A 217 -5.46 -3.19 1.91
CA HIS A 217 -5.73 -4.08 0.79
C HIS A 217 -7.18 -4.55 0.77
N SER A 218 -7.69 -5.02 1.90
CA SER A 218 -9.07 -5.48 2.02
C SER A 218 -10.08 -4.37 1.72
N ALA A 219 -9.83 -3.16 2.27
CA ALA A 219 -10.70 -2.01 2.09
C ALA A 219 -10.72 -1.50 0.65
N PHE A 220 -9.54 -1.31 0.05
CA PHE A 220 -9.42 -0.51 -1.16
C PHE A 220 -9.24 -1.32 -2.44
N ALA A 221 -8.63 -2.51 -2.37
CA ALA A 221 -8.33 -3.28 -3.57
C ALA A 221 -9.58 -3.97 -4.14
N TYR A 222 -10.29 -4.73 -3.30
CA TYR A 222 -11.28 -5.72 -3.76
C TYR A 222 -12.70 -5.52 -3.18
N GLU A 223 -12.86 -4.79 -2.08
CA GLU A 223 -14.19 -4.60 -1.48
C GLU A 223 -15.05 -3.64 -2.30
N THR A 224 -16.21 -4.13 -2.75
CA THR A 224 -17.14 -3.36 -3.59
C THR A 224 -18.27 -2.73 -2.79
N LYS A 225 -18.55 -3.24 -1.59
CA LYS A 225 -19.61 -2.75 -0.70
C LYS A 225 -19.07 -1.61 0.17
N PRO A 226 -19.58 -0.39 0.03
CA PRO A 226 -19.03 0.78 0.74
C PRO A 226 -19.09 0.65 2.25
N LEU A 227 -20.14 0.04 2.80
CA LEU A 227 -20.23 -0.21 4.23
C LEU A 227 -19.06 -1.09 4.73
N LEU A 228 -18.76 -2.19 4.04
CA LEU A 228 -17.66 -3.08 4.44
C LEU A 228 -16.30 -2.39 4.26
N CYS A 229 -16.13 -1.63 3.19
CA CYS A 229 -14.96 -0.78 3.00
C CYS A 229 -14.77 0.20 4.17
N PHE A 230 -15.83 0.89 4.59
CA PHE A 230 -15.81 1.77 5.75
C PHE A 230 -15.43 1.01 7.02
N PHE A 231 -15.97 -0.19 7.25
CA PHE A 231 -15.61 -1.01 8.41
C PHE A 231 -14.11 -1.35 8.44
N TYR A 232 -13.53 -1.79 7.32
CA TYR A 232 -12.10 -2.09 7.23
C TYR A 232 -11.23 -0.85 7.47
N ILE A 233 -11.57 0.27 6.84
CA ILE A 233 -10.88 1.55 7.07
C ILE A 233 -10.96 1.95 8.54
N TYR A 234 -12.12 1.78 9.14
CA TYR A 234 -12.34 2.19 10.51
C TYR A 234 -11.58 1.31 11.52
N GLN A 235 -11.24 0.05 11.19
CA GLN A 235 -10.30 -0.73 12.00
C GLN A 235 -8.91 -0.08 12.08
N ILE A 236 -8.47 0.61 11.01
CA ILE A 236 -7.22 1.40 11.04
C ILE A 236 -7.37 2.57 12.00
N PHE A 237 -8.53 3.24 12.02
CA PHE A 237 -8.81 4.28 13.00
C PHE A 237 -8.83 3.72 14.43
N GLU A 238 -9.46 2.58 14.69
CA GLU A 238 -9.46 1.96 16.02
C GLU A 238 -8.03 1.68 16.52
N LEU A 239 -7.14 1.16 15.67
CA LEU A 239 -5.72 1.01 16.00
C LEU A 239 -5.06 2.35 16.39
N LEU A 240 -5.31 3.42 15.62
CA LEU A 240 -4.82 4.77 15.93
C LEU A 240 -5.38 5.29 17.25
N LEU A 241 -6.67 5.09 17.50
CA LEU A 241 -7.36 5.55 18.71
C LEU A 241 -6.93 4.75 19.95
N GLU A 242 -6.55 3.49 19.79
CA GLU A 242 -5.95 2.68 20.85
C GLU A 242 -4.56 3.19 21.22
N GLU A 243 -3.70 3.46 20.23
CA GLU A 243 -2.36 4.05 20.46
C GLU A 243 -2.43 5.42 21.17
N ILE A 244 -3.39 6.26 20.78
CA ILE A 244 -3.68 7.52 21.47
C ILE A 244 -4.11 7.26 22.91
N TYR A 245 -5.04 6.33 23.12
CA TYR A 245 -5.56 6.02 24.45
C TYR A 245 -4.45 5.53 25.39
N GLN A 246 -3.61 4.58 24.95
CA GLN A 246 -2.49 4.06 25.74
C GLN A 246 -1.47 5.16 26.07
N THR A 247 -1.17 6.03 25.10
CA THR A 247 -0.24 7.16 25.30
C THR A 247 -0.79 8.15 26.35
N GLU A 248 -2.05 8.53 26.22
CA GLU A 248 -2.69 9.48 27.14
C GLU A 248 -2.93 8.87 28.53
N GLN A 249 -3.26 7.58 28.63
CA GLN A 249 -3.34 6.86 29.90
C GLN A 249 -2.00 6.90 30.65
N SER A 250 -0.89 6.67 29.94
CA SER A 250 0.44 6.75 30.55
C SER A 250 0.72 8.14 31.14
N ARG A 251 0.32 9.21 30.42
CA ARG A 251 0.45 10.59 30.94
C ARG A 251 -0.43 10.84 32.15
N ILE A 252 -1.64 10.32 32.17
CA ILE A 252 -2.55 10.46 33.31
C ILE A 252 -1.96 9.76 34.55
N VAL A 253 -1.32 8.59 34.38
CA VAL A 253 -0.63 7.91 35.47
C VAL A 253 0.50 8.79 36.01
N ASP A 254 1.32 9.38 35.13
CA ASP A 254 2.38 10.31 35.52
C ASP A 254 1.81 11.55 36.26
N ASP A 255 0.73 12.14 35.73
CA ASP A 255 0.00 13.28 36.32
C ASP A 255 -0.50 12.92 37.74
N LEU A 256 -1.01 11.70 37.96
CA LEU A 256 -1.47 11.21 39.26
C LEU A 256 -0.34 10.99 40.26
N ILE A 257 0.81 10.49 39.80
CA ILE A 257 2.01 10.34 40.64
C ILE A 257 2.50 11.72 41.10
N ILE A 258 2.55 12.70 40.19
CA ILE A 258 2.93 14.09 40.51
C ILE A 258 1.92 14.75 41.46
N ALA A 259 0.63 14.40 41.33
CA ALA A 259 -0.44 14.91 42.19
C ALA A 259 -0.46 14.27 43.59
N ALA A 260 0.48 13.40 43.95
CA ALA A 260 0.51 12.75 45.26
C ALA A 260 0.47 13.78 46.41
N GLY A 261 -0.58 13.71 47.23
CA GLY A 261 -0.82 14.65 48.33
C GLY A 261 -1.55 15.94 47.96
N ASP A 262 -1.89 16.17 46.68
CA ASP A 262 -2.66 17.31 46.18
C ASP A 262 -3.99 16.85 45.58
N SER A 263 -5.07 17.01 46.37
CA SER A 263 -6.41 16.55 45.97
C SER A 263 -6.99 17.29 44.76
N SER A 264 -6.59 18.55 44.54
CA SER A 264 -7.05 19.33 43.38
C SER A 264 -6.45 18.77 42.10
N LYS A 265 -5.13 18.57 42.07
CA LYS A 265 -4.43 18.00 40.91
C LYS A 265 -4.86 16.56 40.63
N ALA A 266 -5.11 15.78 41.68
CA ALA A 266 -5.62 14.41 41.52
C ALA A 266 -7.00 14.41 40.85
N LYS A 267 -7.88 15.35 41.23
CA LYS A 267 -9.20 15.50 40.59
C LYS A 267 -9.07 15.90 39.11
N GLU A 268 -8.20 16.85 38.79
CA GLU A 268 -7.94 17.26 37.40
C GLU A 268 -7.47 16.09 36.52
N ALA A 269 -6.54 15.27 37.03
CA ALA A 269 -6.06 14.08 36.32
C ALA A 269 -7.18 13.04 36.09
N LEU A 270 -8.06 12.82 37.07
CA LEU A 270 -9.22 11.93 36.93
C LEU A 270 -10.25 12.46 35.93
N GLU A 271 -10.50 13.77 35.90
CA GLU A 271 -11.37 14.38 34.89
C GLU A 271 -10.79 14.22 33.47
N LYS A 272 -9.47 14.38 33.31
CA LYS A 272 -8.77 14.09 32.05
C LYS A 272 -8.93 12.63 31.63
N ALA A 273 -8.82 11.70 32.58
CA ALA A 273 -9.05 10.26 32.36
C ALA A 273 -10.47 9.96 31.85
N GLN A 274 -11.48 10.58 32.46
CA GLN A 274 -12.86 10.41 32.00
C GLN A 274 -13.05 10.95 30.58
N ARG A 275 -12.47 12.11 30.26
CA ARG A 275 -12.59 12.72 28.92
C ARG A 275 -11.93 11.87 27.84
N ILE A 276 -10.74 11.31 28.10
CA ILE A 276 -10.02 10.54 27.08
C ILE A 276 -10.65 9.18 26.78
N SER A 277 -11.47 8.64 27.70
CA SER A 277 -12.24 7.40 27.43
C SER A 277 -13.19 7.55 26.23
N SER A 278 -13.66 8.77 25.95
CA SER A 278 -14.52 9.06 24.79
C SER A 278 -13.77 8.87 23.48
N GLU A 279 -14.30 8.00 22.62
CA GLU A 279 -13.81 7.83 21.25
C GLU A 279 -13.82 9.15 20.46
N LYS A 280 -14.91 9.93 20.57
CA LYS A 280 -15.01 11.26 19.95
C LYS A 280 -13.83 12.15 20.36
N LYS A 281 -13.45 12.16 21.65
CA LYS A 281 -12.29 12.94 22.11
C LYS A 281 -10.99 12.45 21.49
N ARG A 282 -10.79 11.13 21.41
CA ARG A 282 -9.59 10.53 20.80
C ARG A 282 -9.50 10.82 19.30
N ILE A 283 -10.62 10.81 18.57
CA ILE A 283 -10.67 11.24 17.16
C ILE A 283 -10.22 12.70 17.02
N GLY A 284 -10.65 13.57 17.93
CA GLY A 284 -10.22 14.98 17.91
C GLY A 284 -8.71 15.13 18.12
N LEU A 285 -8.15 14.37 19.07
CA LEU A 285 -6.70 14.35 19.33
C LEU A 285 -5.90 13.79 18.14
N LEU A 286 -6.44 12.77 17.46
CA LEU A 286 -5.81 12.21 16.26
C LEU A 286 -5.52 13.31 15.23
N ALA A 287 -6.52 14.11 14.89
CA ALA A 287 -6.37 15.17 13.89
C ALA A 287 -5.54 16.37 14.38
N THR A 288 -5.70 16.76 15.65
CA THR A 288 -5.14 18.02 16.17
C THR A 288 -3.74 17.90 16.76
N GLU A 289 -3.44 16.81 17.46
CA GLU A 289 -2.18 16.66 18.21
C GLU A 289 -1.25 15.60 17.61
N TYR A 290 -1.82 14.44 17.23
CA TYR A 290 -1.02 13.30 16.80
C TYR A 290 -0.65 13.34 15.32
N SER A 291 -1.55 13.77 14.44
CA SER A 291 -1.27 13.84 12.99
C SER A 291 -1.24 15.27 12.43
N LYS A 292 -1.74 16.26 13.18
CA LYS A 292 -1.75 17.70 12.84
C LYS A 292 -2.31 18.02 11.45
N GLN A 293 -3.36 17.33 11.02
CA GLN A 293 -3.94 17.38 9.67
C GLN A 293 -4.89 18.56 9.43
N HIS A 294 -4.60 19.76 9.95
CA HIS A 294 -5.54 20.89 9.95
C HIS A 294 -5.96 21.40 8.55
N GLY A 295 -5.18 21.13 7.50
CA GLY A 295 -5.45 21.62 6.14
C GLY A 295 -5.98 20.58 5.14
N THR A 296 -5.86 19.28 5.44
CA THR A 296 -6.08 18.20 4.46
C THR A 296 -7.47 17.55 4.55
N LEU A 297 -8.29 17.96 5.52
CA LEU A 297 -9.58 17.32 5.81
C LEU A 297 -10.81 18.04 5.23
N ALA A 298 -10.61 19.09 4.42
CA ALA A 298 -11.70 19.94 3.91
C ALA A 298 -12.69 19.18 3.01
N ASN A 299 -12.20 18.33 2.12
CA ASN A 299 -13.04 17.50 1.25
C ASN A 299 -13.83 16.50 2.09
N LEU A 300 -13.14 15.78 2.99
CA LEU A 300 -13.78 14.81 3.87
C LEU A 300 -14.88 15.45 4.74
N LYS A 301 -14.62 16.65 5.29
CA LYS A 301 -15.66 17.42 6.01
C LYS A 301 -16.88 17.67 5.14
N THR A 302 -16.67 18.10 3.90
CA THR A 302 -17.74 18.39 2.94
C THR A 302 -18.57 17.14 2.67
N SER A 303 -17.92 16.03 2.29
CA SER A 303 -18.60 14.76 1.99
C SER A 303 -19.33 14.18 3.20
N CYS A 304 -18.72 14.25 4.40
CA CYS A 304 -19.39 13.83 5.63
C CYS A 304 -20.62 14.69 5.94
N ASN A 305 -20.53 16.01 5.83
CA ASN A 305 -21.66 16.91 6.15
C ASN A 305 -22.80 16.77 5.15
N ILE A 306 -22.52 16.53 3.87
CA ILE A 306 -23.54 16.19 2.87
C ILE A 306 -24.31 14.93 3.29
N LEU A 307 -23.59 13.87 3.67
CA LEU A 307 -24.19 12.62 4.11
C LEU A 307 -24.96 12.77 5.44
N LEU A 308 -24.43 13.52 6.41
CA LEU A 308 -25.11 13.80 7.68
C LEU A 308 -26.43 14.53 7.49
N LYS A 309 -26.43 15.58 6.65
CA LYS A 309 -27.63 16.37 6.36
C LYS A 309 -28.72 15.50 5.74
N LEU A 310 -28.34 14.61 4.82
CA LEU A 310 -29.26 13.65 4.21
C LEU A 310 -29.83 12.66 5.24
N MET A 311 -29.02 12.23 6.19
CA MET A 311 -29.45 11.36 7.30
C MET A 311 -30.24 12.11 8.40
N GLY A 312 -30.60 13.38 8.18
CA GLY A 312 -31.34 14.21 9.14
C GLY A 312 -30.53 14.55 10.40
N ARG A 313 -29.20 14.57 10.30
CA ARG A 313 -28.27 14.83 11.41
C ARG A 313 -27.64 16.20 11.29
N SER A 314 -27.22 16.74 12.43
CA SER A 314 -26.48 17.99 12.49
C SER A 314 -25.10 17.83 11.85
N GLU A 315 -24.70 18.84 11.09
CA GLU A 315 -23.37 18.97 10.51
C GLU A 315 -22.31 19.19 11.60
N GLY A 316 -21.08 18.79 11.30
CA GLY A 316 -19.92 19.00 12.17
C GLY A 316 -18.96 20.07 11.64
N THR A 317 -18.35 20.81 12.55
CA THR A 317 -17.32 21.81 12.22
C THR A 317 -15.90 21.26 12.36
N THR A 318 -15.68 20.36 13.32
CA THR A 318 -14.40 19.69 13.60
C THR A 318 -14.40 18.22 13.17
N PHE A 319 -13.21 17.62 13.03
CA PHE A 319 -13.05 16.24 12.53
C PHE A 319 -13.86 15.23 13.35
N GLU A 320 -13.78 15.32 14.67
CA GLU A 320 -14.52 14.48 15.58
C GLU A 320 -16.03 14.75 15.59
N GLU A 321 -16.50 15.90 15.12
CA GLU A 321 -17.94 16.15 15.01
C GLU A 321 -18.53 15.45 13.80
N TYR A 322 -17.94 15.61 12.61
CA TYR A 322 -18.52 15.02 11.40
C TYR A 322 -18.16 13.54 11.25
N PHE A 323 -16.91 13.14 11.51
CA PHE A 323 -16.45 11.77 11.24
C PHE A 323 -17.02 10.77 12.24
N TYR A 324 -17.00 11.09 13.54
CA TYR A 324 -17.63 10.27 14.58
C TYR A 324 -19.13 10.11 14.35
N SER A 325 -19.83 11.17 13.89
CA SER A 325 -21.27 11.10 13.65
C SER A 325 -21.62 10.10 12.53
N ILE A 326 -20.83 10.08 11.45
CA ILE A 326 -20.96 9.09 10.38
C ILE A 326 -20.68 7.69 10.93
N ARG A 327 -19.54 7.50 11.60
CA ARG A 327 -19.18 6.24 12.24
C ARG A 327 -20.29 5.71 13.14
N ASN A 328 -20.76 6.52 14.09
CA ASN A 328 -21.77 6.11 15.05
C ASN A 328 -23.08 5.68 14.37
N PHE A 329 -23.47 6.36 13.28
CA PHE A 329 -24.64 5.96 12.51
C PHE A 329 -24.42 4.62 11.79
N LEU A 330 -23.32 4.47 11.06
CA LEU A 330 -23.03 3.25 10.29
C LEU A 330 -22.92 2.00 11.19
N PHE A 331 -22.47 2.16 12.44
CA PHE A 331 -22.31 1.03 13.36
C PHE A 331 -23.59 0.67 14.13
N HIS A 332 -24.48 1.63 14.38
CA HIS A 332 -25.65 1.40 15.25
C HIS A 332 -27.00 1.52 14.54
N GLN A 333 -27.06 2.15 13.37
CA GLN A 333 -28.29 2.53 12.69
C GLN A 333 -28.21 2.31 11.17
N TYR A 334 -27.28 1.49 10.67
CA TYR A 334 -27.16 1.25 9.22
C TYR A 334 -28.43 0.68 8.57
N ARG A 335 -29.28 -0.04 9.31
CA ARG A 335 -30.58 -0.49 8.81
C ARG A 335 -31.48 0.64 8.30
N ASP A 336 -31.23 1.86 8.77
CA ASP A 336 -31.94 3.09 8.40
C ASP A 336 -31.21 3.85 7.27
N PHE A 337 -30.11 3.31 6.73
CA PHE A 337 -29.34 3.91 5.64
C PHE A 337 -30.08 3.76 4.30
N PRO A 338 -30.34 4.85 3.57
CA PRO A 338 -31.04 4.79 2.29
C PRO A 338 -30.13 4.20 1.20
N SER A 339 -30.50 3.03 0.66
CA SER A 339 -29.72 2.33 -0.37
C SER A 339 -29.47 3.15 -1.64
N SER A 340 -30.38 4.06 -1.99
CA SER A 340 -30.21 4.99 -3.13
C SER A 340 -29.08 6.01 -2.96
N GLN A 341 -28.51 6.11 -1.76
CA GLN A 341 -27.50 7.12 -1.39
C GLN A 341 -26.13 6.49 -1.09
N GLU A 342 -25.93 5.23 -1.47
CA GLU A 342 -24.67 4.51 -1.29
C GLU A 342 -23.47 5.25 -1.91
N GLN A 343 -23.72 6.04 -2.97
CA GLN A 343 -22.69 6.87 -3.60
C GLN A 343 -22.11 7.92 -2.63
N LEU A 344 -22.92 8.53 -1.77
CA LEU A 344 -22.41 9.51 -0.80
C LEU A 344 -21.46 8.88 0.23
N LEU A 345 -21.69 7.61 0.58
CA LEU A 345 -20.74 6.86 1.42
C LEU A 345 -19.45 6.54 0.66
N LYS A 346 -19.53 6.23 -0.64
CA LYS A 346 -18.35 6.07 -1.50
C LYS A 346 -17.52 7.35 -1.57
N ASP A 347 -18.17 8.51 -1.64
CA ASP A 347 -17.49 9.81 -1.67
C ASP A 347 -16.76 10.07 -0.34
N VAL A 348 -17.39 9.77 0.81
CA VAL A 348 -16.73 9.81 2.13
C VAL A 348 -15.51 8.88 2.16
N ILE A 349 -15.65 7.65 1.69
CA ILE A 349 -14.55 6.66 1.66
C ILE A 349 -13.41 7.12 0.76
N TYR A 350 -13.73 7.70 -0.40
CA TYR A 350 -12.75 8.29 -1.31
C TYR A 350 -11.95 9.40 -0.60
N ASP A 351 -12.62 10.32 0.09
CA ASP A 351 -11.92 11.39 0.81
C ASP A 351 -11.12 10.87 2.00
N VAL A 352 -11.60 9.83 2.70
CA VAL A 352 -10.81 9.17 3.75
C VAL A 352 -9.53 8.56 3.14
N ARG A 353 -9.64 7.90 1.99
CA ARG A 353 -8.48 7.34 1.28
C ARG A 353 -7.45 8.40 0.91
N GLU A 354 -7.87 9.60 0.53
CA GLU A 354 -6.95 10.69 0.20
C GLU A 354 -6.23 11.24 1.44
N CYS A 355 -6.90 11.35 2.60
CA CYS A 355 -6.26 11.89 3.81
C CYS A 355 -5.56 10.85 4.70
N LEU A 356 -5.99 9.59 4.67
CA LEU A 356 -5.50 8.52 5.55
C LEU A 356 -3.97 8.29 5.43
N PRO A 357 -3.35 8.28 4.24
CA PRO A 357 -1.89 8.21 4.13
C PRO A 357 -1.18 9.34 4.89
N GLY A 358 -1.71 10.56 4.83
CA GLY A 358 -1.21 11.70 5.61
C GLY A 358 -1.30 11.44 7.11
N ILE A 359 -2.47 11.00 7.59
CA ILE A 359 -2.69 10.64 9.00
C ILE A 359 -1.68 9.60 9.47
N LEU A 360 -1.48 8.51 8.70
CA LEU A 360 -0.58 7.40 9.07
C LEU A 360 0.90 7.79 9.07
N CYS A 361 1.31 8.60 8.10
CA CYS A 361 2.70 9.05 7.99
C CYS A 361 3.05 10.13 9.00
N ASP A 362 2.13 11.06 9.28
CA ASP A 362 2.37 12.20 10.18
C ASP A 362 2.07 11.90 11.64
N PHE A 363 1.49 10.73 11.96
CA PHE A 363 1.21 10.33 13.33
C PHE A 363 2.47 10.37 14.20
N LYS A 364 2.45 11.11 15.30
CA LYS A 364 3.53 11.17 16.27
C LYS A 364 3.01 11.17 17.69
N LYS A 365 3.59 10.30 18.53
CA LYS A 365 3.37 10.31 19.97
C LYS A 365 4.07 11.56 20.52
N PRO A 366 3.38 12.47 21.23
CA PRO A 366 4.05 13.68 21.67
C PRO A 366 5.13 13.33 22.71
N ILE A 367 6.29 13.97 22.58
CA ILE A 367 7.53 13.62 23.29
C ILE A 367 7.29 13.65 24.81
N LYS A 368 7.67 12.57 25.50
CA LYS A 368 7.83 12.59 26.96
C LYS A 368 8.99 13.53 27.27
N LEU A 369 8.71 14.71 27.82
CA LEU A 369 9.78 15.50 28.44
C LEU A 369 10.31 14.66 29.61
N PRO A 370 11.62 14.42 29.72
CA PRO A 370 12.17 13.77 30.89
C PRO A 370 11.83 14.63 32.11
N VAL A 371 11.16 14.00 33.08
CA VAL A 371 10.84 14.58 34.39
C VAL A 371 12.11 14.70 35.22
#